data_AF-A0A1X1PC42-F1
#
_entry.id   AF-A0A1X1PC42-F1
#
_cell.length_a   1.000
_cell.length_b   1.000
_cell.length_c   1.000
_cell.angle_alpha   90.00
_cell.angle_beta   90.00
_cell.angle_gamma   90.00
#
_symmetry.space_group_name_H-M   'P 1'
#
loop_
_entity.id
_entity.type
_entity.pdbx_description
1 polymer ?
#
loop_
_entity_poly.entity_id
_entity_poly.type
_entity_poly.pdbx_seq_one_letter_code
_entity_poly.pdbx_strand_id
1 'polypeptide(L)'
;MRAYAAKVDSECGYGADMMVSVEINTRMFEEVVAFVHLCGAFASLHSTTARQYECVRNDRAEIDDVLAHNATAACPTYTGLLTSLVNRGILARCALD
;
A
#
# COMPACT_ATOMS: atom_id res chain seq x y z
N MET A 1 -15.73 24.33 -24.65
CA MET A 1 -14.90 23.43 -23.81
C MET A 1 -14.99 21.97 -24.21
N ARG A 2 -16.17 21.31 -24.24
CA ARG A 2 -16.28 19.86 -24.54
C ARG A 2 -15.65 19.42 -25.88
N ALA A 3 -15.86 20.19 -26.95
CA ALA A 3 -15.26 19.90 -28.26
C ALA A 3 -13.72 20.06 -28.28
N TYR A 4 -13.17 20.92 -27.41
CA TYR A 4 -11.73 21.11 -27.27
C TYR A 4 -11.10 19.94 -26.52
N ALA A 5 -11.73 19.50 -25.41
CA ALA A 5 -11.29 18.33 -24.65
C ALA A 5 -11.29 17.06 -25.53
N ALA A 6 -12.37 16.82 -26.28
CA ALA A 6 -12.47 15.66 -27.18
C ALA A 6 -11.39 15.66 -28.29
N LYS A 7 -10.99 16.84 -28.77
CA LYS A 7 -9.90 16.96 -29.75
C LYS A 7 -8.54 16.62 -29.13
N VAL A 8 -8.26 17.12 -27.94
CA VAL A 8 -7.02 16.82 -27.20
C VAL A 8 -6.95 15.32 -26.85
N ASP A 9 -8.05 14.73 -26.39
CA ASP A 9 -8.14 13.29 -26.12
C ASP A 9 -7.84 12.45 -27.37
N SER A 10 -8.39 12.86 -28.53
CA SER A 10 -8.18 12.17 -29.81
C SER A 10 -6.77 12.32 -30.38
N GLU A 11 -6.12 13.47 -30.20
CA GLU A 11 -4.80 13.76 -30.79
C GLU A 11 -3.64 13.29 -29.90
N CYS A 12 -3.81 13.29 -28.58
CA CYS A 12 -2.74 12.98 -27.65
C CYS A 12 -2.89 11.62 -26.94
N GLY A 13 -4.08 11.00 -26.99
CA GLY A 13 -4.35 9.71 -26.33
C GLY A 13 -4.49 9.80 -24.80
N TYR A 14 -4.25 10.96 -24.19
CA TYR A 14 -4.41 11.22 -22.75
C TYR A 14 -5.85 11.49 -22.35
N GLY A 15 -6.78 10.63 -22.77
CA GLY A 15 -8.16 10.71 -22.31
C GLY A 15 -8.29 10.45 -20.81
N ALA A 16 -9.43 10.84 -20.22
CA ALA A 16 -9.74 10.55 -18.82
C ALA A 16 -9.54 9.06 -18.47
N ASP A 17 -9.83 8.14 -19.40
CA ASP A 17 -9.65 6.70 -19.21
C ASP A 17 -8.17 6.29 -19.09
N MET A 18 -7.26 6.94 -19.81
CA MET A 18 -5.82 6.68 -19.68
C MET A 18 -5.31 7.17 -18.33
N MET A 19 -5.74 8.36 -17.88
CA MET A 19 -5.40 8.87 -16.55
C MET A 19 -5.91 7.96 -15.44
N VAL A 20 -7.16 7.50 -15.53
CA VAL A 20 -7.75 6.55 -14.58
C VAL A 20 -6.98 5.22 -14.59
N SER A 21 -6.58 4.73 -15.77
CA SER A 21 -5.80 3.50 -15.88
C SER A 21 -4.41 3.62 -15.23
N VAL A 22 -3.73 4.76 -15.41
CA VAL A 22 -2.44 5.04 -14.76
C VAL A 22 -2.58 5.10 -13.24
N GLU A 23 -3.63 5.75 -12.74
CA GLU A 23 -3.91 5.83 -11.30
C GLU A 23 -4.18 4.43 -10.72
N ILE A 24 -4.99 3.61 -11.38
CA ILE A 24 -5.29 2.24 -10.96
C ILE A 24 -4.00 1.39 -10.93
N ASN A 25 -3.18 1.47 -11.98
CA ASN A 25 -1.92 0.74 -12.04
C ASN A 25 -0.95 1.17 -10.93
N THR A 26 -0.86 2.47 -10.67
CA THR A 26 -0.04 3.01 -9.57
C THR A 26 -0.50 2.45 -8.22
N ARG A 27 -1.80 2.51 -7.93
CA ARG A 27 -2.35 1.96 -6.68
C ARG A 27 -2.15 0.46 -6.56
N MET A 28 -2.31 -0.31 -7.64
CA MET A 28 -2.02 -1.74 -7.62
C MET A 28 -0.55 -2.03 -7.32
N PHE A 29 0.37 -1.23 -7.87
CA PHE A 29 1.78 -1.36 -7.56
C PHE A 29 2.07 -1.05 -6.08
N GLU A 30 1.47 0.00 -5.53
CA GLU A 30 1.57 0.34 -4.10
C GLU A 30 1.06 -0.80 -3.20
N GLU A 31 -0.03 -1.48 -3.59
CA GLU A 31 -0.55 -2.65 -2.86
C GLU A 31 0.47 -3.80 -2.83
N VAL A 32 1.12 -4.09 -3.97
CA VAL A 32 2.16 -5.12 -4.05
C VAL A 32 3.36 -4.76 -3.18
N VAL A 33 3.80 -3.50 -3.22
CA VAL A 33 4.90 -3.00 -2.39
C VAL A 33 4.55 -3.10 -0.91
N ALA A 34 3.34 -2.69 -0.52
CA ALA A 34 2.87 -2.79 0.86
C ALA A 34 2.81 -4.25 1.34
N PHE A 35 2.36 -5.17 0.50
CA PHE A 35 2.37 -6.61 0.81
C PHE A 35 3.80 -7.12 1.06
N VAL A 36 4.76 -6.77 0.19
CA VAL A 36 6.17 -7.15 0.37
C VAL A 36 6.73 -6.58 1.69
N HIS A 37 6.40 -5.34 2.03
CA HIS A 37 6.80 -4.73 3.31
C HIS A 37 6.22 -5.45 4.52
N LEU A 38 4.94 -5.82 4.48
CA LEU A 38 4.31 -6.60 5.55
C LEU A 38 5.02 -7.95 5.73
N CYS A 39 5.24 -8.69 4.64
CA CYS A 39 5.96 -9.95 4.70
C CYS A 39 7.38 -9.77 5.26
N GLY A 40 8.11 -8.76 4.80
CA GLY A 40 9.46 -8.45 5.26
C GLY A 40 9.53 -8.08 6.74
N ALA A 41 8.54 -7.34 7.25
CA ALA A 41 8.52 -6.89 8.63
C ALA A 41 8.31 -8.03 9.64
N PHE A 42 7.54 -9.06 9.26
CA PHE A 42 7.26 -10.24 10.11
C PHE A 42 8.13 -11.46 9.81
N ALA A 43 8.90 -11.45 8.70
CA ALA A 43 9.80 -12.55 8.39
C ALA A 43 10.88 -12.69 9.48
N SER A 44 10.97 -13.87 10.09
CA SER A 44 12.05 -14.22 11.04
C SER A 44 13.34 -14.69 10.35
N LEU A 45 13.27 -14.96 9.03
CA LEU A 45 14.27 -15.78 8.34
C LEU A 45 15.54 -15.04 7.90
N HIS A 46 15.53 -13.71 7.71
CA HIS A 46 16.74 -12.99 7.24
C HIS A 46 16.90 -11.62 7.90
N SER A 47 18.00 -11.40 8.63
CA SER A 47 18.43 -10.06 9.07
C SER A 47 18.95 -9.25 7.88
N THR A 48 18.11 -9.05 6.87
CA THR A 48 18.41 -8.19 5.73
C THR A 48 18.25 -6.74 6.16
N THR A 49 19.31 -5.95 6.01
CA THR A 49 19.34 -4.49 6.23
C THR A 49 18.43 -3.73 5.26
N ALA A 50 17.89 -4.37 4.22
CA ALA A 50 17.02 -3.75 3.23
C ALA A 50 15.53 -3.68 3.63
N ARG A 51 15.18 -3.98 4.89
CA ARG A 51 13.78 -3.92 5.36
C ARG A 51 13.37 -2.46 5.54
N GLN A 52 12.25 -2.06 4.94
CA GLN A 52 11.67 -0.73 5.16
C GLN A 52 10.87 -0.64 6.47
N TYR A 53 10.38 -1.78 6.97
CA TYR A 53 9.61 -1.87 8.20
C TYR A 53 10.12 -3.02 9.07
N GLU A 54 10.06 -2.83 10.38
CA GLU A 54 10.42 -3.82 11.39
C GLU A 54 9.25 -4.02 12.35
N CYS A 55 8.97 -5.29 12.68
CA CYS A 55 8.05 -5.62 13.75
C CYS A 55 8.72 -5.37 15.10
N VAL A 56 8.31 -4.29 15.77
CA VAL A 56 8.84 -3.89 17.09
C VAL A 56 8.02 -4.46 18.24
N ARG A 57 6.76 -4.84 17.97
CA ARG A 57 5.85 -5.41 18.97
C ARG A 57 5.03 -6.54 18.38
N ASN A 58 5.41 -7.78 18.72
CA ASN A 58 4.81 -8.99 18.17
C ASN A 58 3.71 -9.57 19.08
N ASP A 59 2.73 -8.75 19.47
CA ASP A 59 1.55 -9.20 20.22
C ASP A 59 0.50 -9.75 19.24
N ARG A 60 0.28 -11.06 19.32
CA ARG A 60 -0.63 -11.77 18.42
C ARG A 60 -2.08 -11.28 18.55
N ALA A 61 -2.55 -10.97 19.75
CA ALA A 61 -3.94 -10.55 19.95
C ALA A 61 -4.22 -9.19 19.30
N GLU A 62 -3.26 -8.26 19.41
CA GLU A 62 -3.38 -6.96 18.76
C GLU A 62 -3.23 -7.05 17.23
N ILE A 63 -2.33 -7.90 16.74
CA ILE A 63 -2.18 -8.14 15.29
C ILE A 63 -3.48 -8.71 14.73
N ASP A 64 -4.07 -9.70 15.39
CA ASP A 64 -5.34 -10.31 14.98
C ASP A 64 -6.47 -9.28 14.99
N ASP A 65 -6.53 -8.37 15.97
CA ASP A 65 -7.51 -7.28 16.00
C ASP A 65 -7.33 -6.30 14.82
N VAL A 66 -6.10 -5.93 14.47
CA VAL A 66 -5.84 -5.06 13.31
C VAL A 66 -6.27 -5.74 12.00
N LEU A 67 -5.96 -7.02 11.85
CA LEU A 67 -6.37 -7.80 10.68
C LEU A 67 -7.91 -7.89 10.58
N ALA A 68 -8.57 -8.20 11.69
CA ALA A 68 -10.03 -8.26 11.76
C ALA A 68 -10.65 -6.90 11.42
N HIS A 69 -10.13 -5.81 11.98
CA HIS A 69 -10.59 -4.46 11.70
C HIS A 69 -10.44 -4.10 10.22
N ASN A 70 -9.27 -4.35 9.61
CA ASN A 70 -9.03 -4.10 8.19
C ASN A 70 -9.98 -4.89 7.29
N ALA A 71 -10.29 -6.14 7.66
CA ALA A 71 -11.22 -7.00 6.93
C ALA A 71 -12.67 -6.48 6.94
N THR A 72 -13.04 -5.58 7.86
CA THR A 72 -14.37 -4.94 7.87
C THR A 72 -14.53 -3.80 6.87
N ALA A 73 -13.44 -3.31 6.27
CA ALA A 73 -13.49 -2.26 5.27
C ALA A 73 -14.20 -2.75 3.99
N ALA A 74 -14.93 -1.86 3.30
CA ALA A 74 -15.59 -2.18 2.04
C ALA A 74 -14.61 -2.60 0.93
N CYS A 75 -13.37 -2.13 1.01
CA CYS A 75 -12.26 -2.52 0.15
C CYS A 75 -10.98 -2.59 1.01
N PRO A 76 -10.67 -3.75 1.63
CA PRO A 76 -9.47 -3.91 2.43
C PRO A 76 -8.22 -3.80 1.55
N THR A 77 -7.21 -3.08 2.02
CA THR A 77 -5.95 -2.88 1.29
C THR A 77 -4.74 -3.18 2.16
N TYR A 78 -3.64 -3.61 1.54
CA TYR A 78 -2.37 -3.81 2.22
C TYR A 78 -1.72 -2.50 2.62
N THR A 79 -1.90 -1.43 1.83
CA THR A 79 -1.46 -0.07 2.22
C THR A 79 -2.18 0.42 3.47
N GLY A 80 -3.49 0.19 3.57
CA GLY A 80 -4.31 0.52 4.74
C GLY A 80 -3.95 -0.33 5.96
N LEU A 81 -3.72 -1.63 5.76
CA LEU A 81 -3.26 -2.54 6.81
C LEU A 81 -1.88 -2.13 7.35
N LEU A 82 -0.91 -1.86 6.46
CA LEU A 82 0.43 -1.41 6.81
C LEU A 82 0.36 -0.10 7.63
N THR A 83 -0.45 0.86 7.18
CA THR A 83 -0.68 2.11 7.91
C THR A 83 -1.26 1.86 9.30
N SER A 84 -2.23 0.96 9.42
CA SER A 84 -2.86 0.63 10.70
C SER A 84 -1.88 -0.01 11.68
N LEU A 85 -1.02 -0.93 11.21
CA LEU A 85 0.01 -1.56 12.03
C LEU A 85 1.07 -0.56 12.50
N VAL A 86 1.44 0.40 11.65
CA VAL A 86 2.37 1.49 12.02
C VAL A 86 1.73 2.43 13.04
N ASN A 87 0.49 2.86 12.81
CA ASN A 87 -0.24 3.74 13.72
C ASN A 87 -0.44 3.13 15.11
N ARG A 88 -0.59 1.81 15.18
CA ARG A 88 -0.65 1.06 16.44
C ARG A 88 0.73 0.69 17.00
N GLY A 89 1.83 1.14 16.40
CA GLY A 89 3.18 0.87 16.88
C GLY A 89 3.55 -0.62 16.91
N ILE A 90 2.89 -1.44 16.09
CA ILE A 90 3.27 -2.85 15.87
C ILE A 90 4.47 -2.90 14.92
N LEU A 91 4.41 -2.08 13.88
CA LEU A 91 5.50 -1.87 12.93
C LEU A 91 6.13 -0.49 13.11
N ALA A 92 7.44 -0.40 12.93
CA ALA A 92 8.17 0.85 12.82
C ALA A 92 8.85 0.93 11.45
N ARG A 93 8.95 2.15 10.89
CA ARG A 93 9.73 2.37 9.68
C ARG A 93 11.22 2.37 10.04
N CYS A 94 12.01 1.58 9.32
CA CYS A 94 13.45 1.58 9.48
C CYS A 94 14.02 2.95 9.03
N ALA A 95 15.09 3.40 9.70
CA ALA A 95 15.84 4.54 9.20
C ALA A 95 16.52 4.14 7.87
N LEU A 96 16.56 5.07 6.91
CA LEU A 96 17.43 4.95 5.75
C LEU A 96 18.82 5.37 6.23
N ASP A 97 19.73 4.40 6.41
CA ASP A 97 21.16 4.67 6.61
C ASP A 97 21.81 5.20 5.32
#